data_AF-A0AAD8AP88-F1
#
_entry.id   AF-A0AAD8AP88-F1
#
_cell.length_a   1.000
_cell.length_b   1.000
_cell.length_c   1.000
_cell.angle_alpha   90.00
_cell.angle_beta   90.00
_cell.angle_gamma   90.00
#
_symmetry.space_group_name_H-M   'P 1'
#
loop_
_entity.id
_entity.type
_entity.pdbx_description
1 polymer ?
#
loop_
_entity_poly.entity_id
_entity_poly.type
_entity_poly.pdbx_seq_one_letter_code
_entity_poly.pdbx_strand_id
1 'polypeptide(L)'
;MMVYKLAVIFYMLVPIAANVDSYLAARRAFIEEELSMRVGAKLTLSPREQLVNSFLMDLKNQTIQESIWTSTPYPPAITFFKSKPWIDNSTIFKILQKMPKGGVLHLHDSAMTSLQWVIKRLTYLPNLYTRVEESKYPTRKYKFSKTHPGPGWVSMAKLRASASNRDQFDEQLVYNMSIWVEDPFRAYPSVNDVWGKFETYFSTVYDLIPSRKNTKLYLEQGIKEFYNDGVQYMEIKVAGKVDADGNDVTDEYLQLIQEVVEDFKTEHPDFIGAKVILAGRRSETSQRDMVAKTIMSMRKYPDLVKGFDLLQQEDNTHWTVEFVEDLLKDDRSRLPYFFHSGETGKV
;
A
#
# COMPACT_ATOMS: atom_id res chain seq x y z
N MET A 1 78.14 34.12 23.14
CA MET A 1 77.15 34.16 24.23
C MET A 1 75.97 34.99 23.74
N MET A 2 74.92 34.36 23.20
CA MET A 2 73.74 35.07 22.73
C MET A 2 72.52 34.17 22.94
N VAL A 3 71.50 34.78 23.54
CA VAL A 3 70.48 34.18 24.41
C VAL A 3 69.43 33.42 23.59
N TYR A 4 69.20 32.13 23.92
CA TYR A 4 68.03 31.40 23.47
C TYR A 4 66.78 31.99 24.15
N LYS A 5 65.89 32.62 23.38
CA LYS A 5 64.56 32.99 23.87
C LYS A 5 63.71 31.72 23.95
N LEU A 6 63.55 31.17 25.16
CA LEU A 6 62.49 30.20 25.44
C LEU A 6 61.13 30.89 25.24
N ALA A 7 60.40 30.51 24.19
CA ALA A 7 58.98 30.79 24.08
C ALA A 7 58.24 29.80 24.98
N VAL A 8 57.87 30.24 26.18
CA VAL A 8 56.96 29.49 27.06
C VAL A 8 55.55 29.63 26.49
N ILE A 9 55.05 28.60 25.82
CA ILE A 9 53.65 28.50 25.44
C ILE A 9 52.87 28.14 26.71
N PHE A 10 52.23 29.14 27.31
CA PHE A 10 51.20 28.91 28.32
C PHE A 10 49.99 28.29 27.62
N TYR A 11 49.82 26.97 27.72
CA TYR A 11 48.50 26.38 27.56
C TYR A 11 47.66 26.84 28.76
N MET A 12 46.89 27.92 28.58
CA MET A 12 45.74 28.16 29.43
C MET A 12 44.71 27.07 29.12
N LEU A 13 44.78 25.97 29.86
CA LEU A 13 43.63 25.12 30.11
C LEU A 13 42.63 25.98 30.88
N VAL A 14 41.82 26.75 30.15
CA VAL A 14 40.61 27.34 30.71
C VAL A 14 39.76 26.13 31.10
N PRO A 15 39.48 25.91 32.41
CA PRO A 15 38.45 24.96 32.76
C PRO A 15 37.19 25.58 32.20
N ILE A 16 36.63 25.00 31.14
CA ILE A 16 35.23 25.22 30.82
C ILE A 16 34.49 24.55 31.97
N ALA A 17 34.35 25.25 33.10
CA ALA A 17 33.28 24.98 34.02
C ALA A 17 32.02 25.23 33.18
N ALA A 18 31.49 24.15 32.59
CA ALA A 18 30.25 24.21 31.87
C ALA A 18 29.21 24.74 32.86
N ASN A 19 28.82 26.00 32.69
CA ASN A 19 27.73 26.57 33.47
C ASN A 19 26.47 25.79 33.10
N VAL A 20 25.68 25.38 34.09
CA VAL A 20 24.39 24.72 33.87
C VAL A 20 23.54 25.53 32.89
N ASP A 21 23.57 26.86 32.97
CA ASP A 21 22.82 27.73 32.06
C ASP A 21 23.31 27.63 30.61
N SER A 22 24.63 27.57 30.38
CA SER A 22 25.18 27.46 29.03
C SER A 22 24.91 26.08 28.43
N TYR A 23 24.96 25.02 29.24
CA TYR A 23 24.53 23.68 28.83
C TYR A 23 23.03 23.65 28.49
N LEU A 24 22.16 24.19 29.34
CA LEU A 24 20.71 24.21 29.10
C LEU A 24 20.35 25.05 27.87
N ALA A 25 21.05 26.17 27.63
CA ALA A 25 20.89 26.97 26.42
C ALA A 25 21.29 26.17 25.17
N ALA A 26 22.46 25.52 25.17
CA ALA A 26 22.91 24.68 24.06
C ALA A 26 21.95 23.51 23.81
N ARG A 27 21.47 22.85 24.87
CA ARG A 27 20.48 21.76 24.77
C ARG A 27 19.17 22.25 24.15
N ARG A 28 18.66 23.43 24.55
CA ARG A 28 17.44 24.01 23.96
C ARG A 28 17.65 24.32 22.48
N ALA A 29 18.76 24.96 22.13
CA ALA A 29 19.09 25.28 20.74
C ALA A 29 19.13 24.03 19.86
N PHE A 30 19.75 22.95 20.34
CA PHE A 30 19.80 21.66 19.62
C PHE A 30 18.40 21.04 19.43
N ILE A 31 17.56 21.06 20.46
CA ILE A 31 16.18 20.56 20.37
C ILE A 31 15.35 21.40 19.38
N GLU A 32 15.50 22.73 19.40
CA GLU A 32 14.81 23.63 18.49
C GLU A 32 15.25 23.41 17.03
N GLU A 33 16.55 23.20 16.81
CA GLU A 33 17.11 22.84 15.50
C GLU A 33 16.49 21.52 14.98
N GLU A 34 16.49 20.46 15.79
CA GLU A 34 15.85 19.19 15.43
C GLU A 34 14.36 19.35 15.13
N LEU A 35 13.62 20.10 15.96
CA LEU A 35 12.19 20.35 15.76
C LEU A 35 11.94 21.10 14.45
N SER A 36 12.81 22.05 14.09
CA SER A 36 12.70 22.85 12.87
C SER A 36 12.93 22.06 11.57
N MET A 37 13.64 20.94 11.65
CA MET A 37 13.93 20.05 10.52
C MET A 37 12.82 19.05 10.23
N ARG A 38 11.84 18.90 11.14
CA ARG A 38 10.76 17.90 10.97
C ARG A 38 9.81 18.29 9.84
N VAL A 39 9.20 17.28 9.21
CA VAL A 39 8.14 17.47 8.22
C VAL A 39 7.01 18.30 8.85
N GLY A 40 6.64 19.39 8.19
CA GLY A 40 5.57 20.29 8.64
C GLY A 40 5.99 21.32 9.70
N ALA A 41 7.25 21.38 10.15
CA ALA A 41 7.67 22.28 11.24
C ALA A 41 7.47 23.78 10.97
N LYS A 42 7.45 24.18 9.70
CA LYS A 42 7.24 25.57 9.27
C LYS A 42 5.76 25.96 9.13
N LEU A 43 4.83 25.03 9.35
CA LEU A 43 3.40 25.31 9.30
C LEU A 43 3.01 26.15 10.52
N THR A 44 2.25 27.22 10.29
CA THR A 44 1.70 28.04 11.36
C THR A 44 0.29 27.56 11.68
N LEU A 45 0.09 27.06 12.90
CA LEU A 45 -1.21 26.57 13.36
C LEU A 45 -2.06 27.73 13.90
N SER A 46 -3.31 27.80 13.47
CA SER A 46 -4.34 28.66 14.07
C SER A 46 -4.65 28.24 15.51
N PRO A 47 -5.31 29.08 16.33
CA PRO A 47 -5.67 28.74 17.70
C PRO A 47 -6.52 27.45 17.82
N ARG A 48 -7.37 27.16 16.83
CA ARG A 48 -8.17 25.92 16.82
C ARG A 48 -7.31 24.69 16.50
N GLU A 49 -6.40 24.81 15.55
CA GLU A 49 -5.46 23.72 15.22
C GLU A 49 -4.50 23.45 16.37
N GLN A 50 -4.05 24.48 17.08
CA GLN A 50 -3.23 24.33 18.29
C GLN A 50 -3.97 23.52 19.36
N LEU A 51 -5.26 23.81 19.60
CA LEU A 51 -6.08 23.04 20.55
C LEU A 51 -6.16 21.55 20.18
N VAL A 52 -6.45 21.25 18.91
CA VAL A 52 -6.52 19.86 18.41
C VAL A 52 -5.15 19.18 18.48
N ASN A 53 -4.08 19.89 18.11
CA ASN A 53 -2.71 19.40 18.18
C ASN A 53 -2.30 19.06 19.62
N SER A 54 -2.58 19.93 20.60
CA SER A 54 -2.31 19.66 22.01
C SER A 54 -3.02 18.39 22.47
N PHE A 55 -4.32 18.27 22.19
CA PHE A 55 -5.08 17.07 22.55
C PHE A 55 -4.54 15.79 21.89
N LEU A 56 -4.17 15.83 20.61
CA LEU A 56 -3.61 14.68 19.90
C LEU A 56 -2.22 14.31 20.44
N MET A 57 -1.40 15.30 20.75
CA MET A 57 -0.07 15.08 21.33
C MET A 57 -0.16 14.50 22.74
N ASP A 58 -1.14 14.91 23.54
CA ASP A 58 -1.40 14.35 24.87
C ASP A 58 -1.79 12.87 24.75
N LEU A 59 -2.73 12.51 23.86
CA LEU A 59 -3.10 11.11 23.60
C LEU A 59 -1.91 10.27 23.12
N LYS A 60 -1.10 10.82 22.21
CA LYS A 60 0.10 10.17 21.70
C LYS A 60 1.11 9.91 22.82
N ASN A 61 1.39 10.94 23.63
CA ASN A 61 2.34 10.84 24.73
C ASN A 61 1.85 9.85 25.79
N GLN A 62 0.56 9.88 26.13
CA GLN A 62 -0.05 8.92 27.04
C GLN A 62 0.14 7.48 26.53
N THR A 63 -0.17 7.22 25.25
CA THR A 63 0.00 5.89 24.65
C THR A 63 1.45 5.39 24.75
N ILE A 64 2.42 6.28 24.54
CA ILE A 64 3.85 5.95 24.66
C ILE A 64 4.22 5.69 26.13
N GLN A 65 3.80 6.55 27.06
CA GLN A 65 4.12 6.40 28.49
C GLN A 65 3.48 5.16 29.10
N GLU A 66 2.24 4.83 28.76
CA GLU A 66 1.58 3.61 29.19
C GLU A 66 2.39 2.37 28.78
N SER A 67 2.89 2.34 27.54
CA SER A 67 3.76 1.25 27.08
C SER A 67 5.07 1.16 27.88
N ILE A 68 5.69 2.29 28.21
CA ILE A 68 6.92 2.35 29.02
C ILE A 68 6.66 1.86 30.46
N TRP A 69 5.57 2.30 31.10
CA TRP A 69 5.31 2.02 32.52
C TRP A 69 4.73 0.64 32.79
N THR A 70 3.90 0.13 31.87
CA THR A 70 3.18 -1.14 32.06
C THR A 70 3.80 -2.30 31.31
N SER A 71 4.81 -2.04 30.47
CA SER A 71 5.36 -3.00 29.50
C SER A 71 4.30 -3.54 28.50
N THR A 72 3.14 -2.87 28.37
CA THR A 72 2.15 -3.19 27.34
C THR A 72 2.76 -2.89 25.97
N PRO A 73 2.65 -3.77 24.96
CA PRO A 73 3.35 -3.54 23.71
C PRO A 73 2.83 -2.31 22.97
N TYR A 74 3.74 -1.44 22.53
CA TYR A 74 3.42 -0.29 21.71
C TYR A 74 2.94 -0.78 20.32
N PRO A 75 1.70 -0.46 19.87
CA PRO A 75 1.11 -1.08 18.68
C PRO A 75 1.99 -1.01 17.41
N PRO A 76 2.70 0.10 17.12
CA PRO A 76 3.61 0.18 15.98
C PRO A 76 4.88 -0.69 16.08
N ALA A 77 5.24 -1.19 17.26
CA ALA A 77 6.47 -1.97 17.49
C ALA A 77 6.26 -3.49 17.39
N ILE A 78 5.02 -3.94 17.16
CA ILE A 78 4.68 -5.35 16.96
C ILE A 78 4.00 -5.53 15.60
N THR A 79 3.94 -6.77 15.12
CA THR A 79 3.24 -7.10 13.86
C THR A 79 1.82 -6.52 13.85
N PHE A 80 1.45 -5.91 12.72
CA PHE A 80 0.11 -5.37 12.48
C PHE A 80 -0.99 -6.39 12.79
N PHE A 81 -0.74 -7.69 12.57
CA PHE A 81 -1.73 -8.72 12.85
C PHE A 81 -2.11 -8.78 14.33
N LYS A 82 -1.16 -8.53 15.23
CA LYS A 82 -1.44 -8.52 16.67
C LYS A 82 -1.94 -7.16 17.13
N SER A 83 -1.41 -6.07 16.59
CA SER A 83 -1.75 -4.72 17.02
C SER A 83 -3.06 -4.17 16.44
N LYS A 84 -3.59 -4.72 15.34
CA LYS A 84 -4.78 -4.19 14.67
C LYS A 84 -5.97 -3.97 15.61
N PRO A 85 -6.40 -4.93 16.47
CA PRO A 85 -7.53 -4.70 17.38
C PRO A 85 -7.30 -3.54 18.35
N TRP A 86 -6.04 -3.28 18.74
CA TRP A 86 -5.69 -2.17 19.61
C TRP A 86 -5.71 -0.84 18.86
N ILE A 87 -5.21 -0.84 17.62
CA ILE A 87 -5.27 0.34 16.73
C ILE A 87 -6.73 0.71 16.48
N ASP A 88 -7.58 -0.25 16.07
CA ASP A 88 -9.00 -0.05 15.79
C ASP A 88 -9.75 0.56 16.99
N ASN A 89 -9.39 0.16 18.22
CA ASN A 89 -10.02 0.66 19.44
C ASN A 89 -9.47 2.00 19.92
N SER A 90 -8.30 2.43 19.44
CA SER A 90 -7.62 3.64 19.92
C SER A 90 -8.36 4.94 19.54
N THR A 91 -8.35 5.91 20.46
CA THR A 91 -8.91 7.24 20.21
C THR A 91 -8.15 7.96 19.09
N ILE A 92 -6.83 7.79 19.03
CA ILE A 92 -5.98 8.38 17.97
C ILE A 92 -6.45 7.91 16.61
N PHE A 93 -6.62 6.59 16.40
CA PHE A 93 -7.05 6.08 15.11
C PHE A 93 -8.45 6.58 14.71
N LYS A 94 -9.39 6.63 15.65
CA LYS A 94 -10.73 7.20 15.40
C LYS A 94 -10.71 8.68 14.99
N ILE A 95 -9.72 9.45 15.46
CA ILE A 95 -9.50 10.83 14.99
C ILE A 95 -8.92 10.82 13.58
N LEU A 96 -7.91 9.98 13.32
CA LEU A 96 -7.27 9.87 12.00
C LEU A 96 -8.23 9.40 10.91
N GLN A 97 -9.23 8.56 11.23
CA GLN A 97 -10.29 8.16 10.30
C GLN A 97 -11.13 9.36 9.83
N LYS A 98 -11.34 10.36 10.70
CA LYS A 98 -12.09 11.59 10.37
C LYS A 98 -11.26 12.63 9.62
N MET A 99 -9.94 12.44 9.54
CA MET A 99 -9.05 13.40 8.89
C MET A 99 -9.22 13.33 7.37
N PRO A 100 -9.36 14.47 6.67
CA PRO A 100 -9.25 14.50 5.21
C PRO A 100 -7.79 14.21 4.83
N LYS A 101 -7.54 13.00 4.34
CA LYS A 101 -6.19 12.47 4.09
C LYS A 101 -5.62 12.92 2.74
N GLY A 102 -6.38 13.68 1.95
CA GLY A 102 -5.97 14.11 0.63
C GLY A 102 -5.99 12.95 -0.36
N GLY A 103 -4.85 12.61 -0.95
CA GLY A 103 -4.75 11.57 -1.98
C GLY A 103 -4.03 10.30 -1.51
N VAL A 104 -4.50 9.13 -1.98
CA VAL A 104 -3.72 7.89 -1.94
C VAL A 104 -2.91 7.76 -3.24
N LEU A 105 -1.59 7.94 -3.14
CA LEU A 105 -0.71 8.05 -4.32
C LEU A 105 0.06 6.75 -4.65
N HIS A 106 -0.17 5.70 -3.87
CA HIS A 106 0.42 4.39 -4.08
C HIS A 106 -0.63 3.33 -3.75
N LEU A 107 -1.28 2.79 -4.77
CA LEU A 107 -2.34 1.81 -4.63
C LEU A 107 -2.30 0.83 -5.79
N HIS A 108 -2.46 -0.47 -5.52
CA HIS A 108 -2.61 -1.47 -6.57
C HIS A 108 -4.09 -1.76 -6.79
N ASP A 109 -4.49 -1.82 -8.05
CA ASP A 109 -5.88 -2.02 -8.49
C ASP A 109 -6.59 -3.24 -7.89
N SER A 110 -5.84 -4.28 -7.56
CA SER A 110 -6.33 -5.56 -7.02
C SER A 110 -6.21 -5.67 -5.51
N ALA A 111 -5.69 -4.64 -4.83
CA ALA A 111 -5.56 -4.55 -3.38
C ALA A 111 -6.24 -3.30 -2.80
N MET A 112 -7.26 -2.76 -3.48
CA MET A 112 -7.95 -1.54 -3.05
C MET A 112 -9.30 -1.74 -2.36
N THR A 113 -9.85 -2.96 -2.38
CA THR A 113 -11.18 -3.26 -1.84
C THR A 113 -11.08 -4.26 -0.71
N SER A 114 -11.82 -4.04 0.37
CA SER A 114 -11.80 -4.87 1.56
C SER A 114 -12.11 -6.34 1.24
N LEU A 115 -11.26 -7.23 1.76
CA LEU A 115 -11.39 -8.67 1.51
C LEU A 115 -12.70 -9.24 2.08
N GLN A 116 -13.18 -8.68 3.20
CA GLN A 116 -14.48 -9.01 3.76
C GLN A 116 -15.62 -8.76 2.77
N TRP A 117 -15.61 -7.60 2.08
CA TRP A 117 -16.58 -7.32 1.04
C TRP A 117 -16.39 -8.23 -0.17
N VAL A 118 -15.15 -8.47 -0.61
CA VAL A 118 -14.84 -9.35 -1.74
C VAL A 118 -15.44 -10.74 -1.53
N ILE A 119 -15.24 -11.33 -0.34
CA ILE A 119 -15.83 -12.63 -0.01
C ILE A 119 -17.36 -12.54 0.05
N LYS A 120 -17.92 -11.63 0.84
CA LYS A 120 -19.38 -11.54 1.04
C LYS A 120 -20.15 -11.17 -0.23
N ARG A 121 -19.51 -10.48 -1.18
CA ARG A 121 -20.14 -10.04 -2.43
C ARG A 121 -19.81 -10.94 -3.61
N LEU A 122 -18.53 -11.06 -3.97
CA LEU A 122 -18.14 -11.71 -5.22
C LEU A 122 -18.29 -13.23 -5.15
N THR A 123 -18.04 -13.84 -3.98
CA THR A 123 -18.18 -15.31 -3.85
C THR A 123 -19.63 -15.81 -3.71
N TYR A 124 -20.58 -14.86 -3.66
CA TYR A 124 -22.02 -15.10 -3.64
C TYR A 124 -22.66 -14.97 -5.02
N LEU A 125 -21.91 -14.49 -6.01
CA LEU A 125 -22.39 -14.40 -7.39
C LEU A 125 -22.68 -15.81 -7.96
N PRO A 126 -23.71 -15.94 -8.81
CA PRO A 126 -24.09 -17.23 -9.38
C PRO A 126 -23.00 -17.80 -10.28
N ASN A 127 -23.05 -19.10 -10.53
CA ASN A 127 -22.15 -19.81 -11.44
C ASN A 127 -20.67 -19.77 -11.02
N LEU A 128 -20.39 -19.55 -9.74
CA LEU A 128 -19.04 -19.58 -9.20
C LEU A 128 -18.65 -20.99 -8.74
N TYR A 129 -17.51 -21.45 -9.26
CA TYR A 129 -16.86 -22.69 -8.85
C TYR A 129 -15.53 -22.37 -8.18
N THR A 130 -15.08 -23.26 -7.31
CA THR A 130 -13.79 -23.17 -6.64
C THR A 130 -13.04 -24.49 -6.70
N ARG A 131 -11.72 -24.42 -6.61
CA ARG A 131 -10.81 -25.54 -6.38
C ARG A 131 -9.65 -25.05 -5.51
N VAL A 132 -9.07 -25.93 -4.70
CA VAL A 132 -7.81 -25.66 -4.01
C VAL A 132 -6.69 -26.28 -4.82
N GLU A 133 -5.67 -25.48 -5.14
CA GLU A 133 -4.44 -25.94 -5.77
C GLU A 133 -3.40 -26.15 -4.68
N GLU A 134 -2.90 -27.38 -4.60
CA GLU A 134 -1.86 -27.76 -3.66
C GLU A 134 -0.54 -27.13 -4.09
N SER A 135 0.07 -26.38 -3.18
CA SER A 135 1.41 -25.81 -3.32
C SER A 135 1.99 -25.58 -1.92
N LYS A 136 3.17 -24.96 -1.81
CA LYS A 136 3.69 -24.52 -0.51
C LYS A 136 2.69 -23.64 0.25
N TYR A 137 1.94 -22.81 -0.48
CA TYR A 137 0.85 -22.00 0.05
C TYR A 137 -0.43 -22.34 -0.70
N PRO A 138 -1.26 -23.26 -0.16
CA PRO A 138 -2.49 -23.70 -0.82
C PRO A 138 -3.33 -22.51 -1.29
N THR A 139 -3.64 -22.50 -2.58
CA THR A 139 -4.30 -21.36 -3.22
C THR A 139 -5.70 -21.77 -3.65
N ARG A 140 -6.70 -21.03 -3.20
CA ARG A 140 -8.07 -21.22 -3.66
C ARG A 140 -8.26 -20.47 -4.97
N LYS A 141 -8.52 -21.22 -6.04
CA LYS A 141 -8.88 -20.68 -7.34
C LYS A 141 -10.38 -20.54 -7.48
N TYR A 142 -10.81 -19.56 -8.26
CA TYR A 142 -12.21 -19.34 -8.58
C TYR A 142 -12.42 -19.33 -10.09
N LYS A 143 -13.61 -19.74 -10.53
CA LYS A 143 -13.99 -19.69 -11.95
C LYS A 143 -15.49 -19.49 -12.09
N PHE A 144 -15.86 -18.43 -12.79
CA PHE A 144 -17.24 -18.23 -13.24
C PHE A 144 -17.49 -19.06 -14.49
N SER A 145 -18.49 -19.93 -14.47
CA SER A 145 -18.82 -20.79 -15.61
C SER A 145 -20.28 -21.23 -15.60
N LYS A 146 -20.97 -21.15 -16.74
CA LYS A 146 -22.35 -21.64 -16.88
C LYS A 146 -22.46 -23.17 -16.81
N THR A 147 -21.37 -23.87 -17.15
CA THR A 147 -21.27 -25.33 -17.12
C THR A 147 -20.19 -25.75 -16.12
N HIS A 148 -20.24 -27.00 -15.66
CA HIS A 148 -19.23 -27.51 -14.73
C HIS A 148 -17.82 -27.43 -15.33
N PRO A 149 -16.83 -26.77 -14.70
CA PRO A 149 -15.50 -26.54 -15.33
C PRO A 149 -14.58 -27.76 -15.44
N GLY A 150 -15.10 -28.98 -15.25
CA GLY A 150 -14.32 -30.22 -15.20
C GLY A 150 -13.97 -30.70 -13.78
N PRO A 151 -13.15 -31.77 -13.66
CA PRO A 151 -12.85 -32.43 -12.39
C PRO A 151 -12.19 -31.52 -11.34
N GLY A 152 -12.50 -31.76 -10.07
CA GLY A 152 -11.94 -31.02 -8.93
C GLY A 152 -12.55 -29.65 -8.65
N TRP A 153 -13.37 -29.11 -9.56
CA TRP A 153 -14.15 -27.90 -9.33
C TRP A 153 -15.43 -28.20 -8.55
N VAL A 154 -15.72 -27.39 -7.54
CA VAL A 154 -16.93 -27.51 -6.72
C VAL A 154 -17.69 -26.19 -6.76
N SER A 155 -19.02 -26.24 -6.84
CA SER A 155 -19.85 -25.04 -6.77
C SER A 155 -19.70 -24.35 -5.40
N MET A 156 -19.38 -23.06 -5.39
CA MET A 156 -19.28 -22.27 -4.16
C MET A 156 -20.61 -22.22 -3.41
N ALA A 157 -21.73 -22.15 -4.13
CA ALA A 157 -23.05 -22.17 -3.53
C ALA A 157 -23.32 -23.50 -2.81
N LYS A 158 -22.96 -24.63 -3.42
CA LYS A 158 -23.11 -25.96 -2.79
C LYS A 158 -22.17 -26.11 -1.58
N LEU A 159 -20.91 -25.72 -1.72
CA LEU A 159 -19.92 -25.79 -0.66
C LEU A 159 -20.36 -24.98 0.58
N ARG A 160 -20.86 -23.76 0.34
CA ARG A 160 -21.40 -22.90 1.40
C ARG A 160 -22.68 -23.47 2.02
N ALA A 161 -23.57 -24.07 1.22
CA ALA A 161 -24.79 -24.71 1.74
C ALA A 161 -24.49 -25.96 2.58
N SER A 162 -23.37 -26.64 2.33
CA SER A 162 -22.92 -27.78 3.15
C SER A 162 -22.17 -27.39 4.43
N ALA A 163 -21.86 -26.10 4.63
CA ALA A 163 -21.17 -25.63 5.83
C ALA A 163 -22.13 -25.63 7.03
N SER A 164 -21.65 -26.07 8.19
CA SER A 164 -22.41 -26.03 9.46
C SER A 164 -22.70 -24.60 9.92
N ASN A 165 -21.78 -23.67 9.65
CA ASN A 165 -21.94 -22.24 9.89
C ASN A 165 -21.41 -21.45 8.68
N ARG A 166 -22.30 -20.67 8.06
CA ARG A 166 -21.98 -19.90 6.85
C ARG A 166 -21.04 -18.72 7.10
N ASP A 167 -21.21 -18.03 8.22
CA ASP A 167 -20.38 -16.86 8.55
C ASP A 167 -18.95 -17.31 8.88
N GLN A 168 -18.82 -18.40 9.65
CA GLN A 168 -17.51 -19.00 9.94
C GLN A 168 -16.82 -19.51 8.66
N PHE A 169 -17.58 -20.07 7.72
CA PHE A 169 -17.04 -20.47 6.42
C PHE A 169 -16.51 -19.28 5.63
N ASP A 170 -17.26 -18.17 5.56
CA ASP A 170 -16.81 -16.96 4.87
C ASP A 170 -15.60 -16.30 5.58
N GLU A 171 -15.55 -16.31 6.90
CA GLU A 171 -14.36 -15.87 7.67
C GLU A 171 -13.12 -16.70 7.34
N GLN A 172 -13.27 -18.03 7.21
CA GLN A 172 -12.19 -18.90 6.76
C GLN A 172 -11.73 -18.58 5.34
N LEU A 173 -12.64 -18.19 4.43
CA LEU A 173 -12.24 -17.74 3.08
C LEU A 173 -11.41 -16.46 3.15
N VAL A 174 -11.79 -15.50 4.00
CA VAL A 174 -11.01 -14.26 4.22
C VAL A 174 -9.62 -14.61 4.75
N TYR A 175 -9.53 -15.43 5.80
CA TYR A 175 -8.26 -15.84 6.38
C TYR A 175 -7.35 -16.51 5.34
N ASN A 176 -7.89 -17.51 4.63
CA ASN A 176 -7.14 -18.29 3.63
C ASN A 176 -6.65 -17.43 2.45
N MET A 177 -7.40 -16.40 2.07
CA MET A 177 -7.03 -15.50 0.97
C MET A 177 -6.05 -14.40 1.40
N SER A 178 -6.02 -14.04 2.69
CA SER A 178 -5.10 -13.05 3.23
C SER A 178 -3.71 -13.63 3.56
N ILE A 179 -2.77 -12.75 3.91
CA ILE A 179 -1.48 -13.11 4.54
C ILE A 179 -1.60 -13.22 6.08
N TRP A 180 -2.80 -13.12 6.63
CA TRP A 180 -3.03 -13.12 8.07
C TRP A 180 -2.78 -14.50 8.65
N VAL A 181 -2.01 -14.54 9.74
CA VAL A 181 -1.72 -15.74 10.52
C VAL A 181 -1.34 -15.33 11.94
N GLU A 182 -1.61 -16.21 12.91
CA GLU A 182 -1.32 -15.95 14.33
C GLU A 182 0.18 -15.76 14.62
N ASP A 183 1.03 -16.60 13.99
CA ASP A 183 2.48 -16.55 14.11
C ASP A 183 3.15 -16.37 12.73
N PRO A 184 3.27 -15.12 12.24
CA PRO A 184 3.82 -14.84 10.92
C PRO A 184 5.31 -15.17 10.80
N PHE A 185 6.08 -15.10 11.88
CA PHE A 185 7.52 -15.41 11.85
C PHE A 185 7.77 -16.90 11.66
N ARG A 186 6.89 -17.75 12.20
CA ARG A 186 6.92 -19.19 11.95
C ARG A 186 6.34 -19.55 10.58
N ALA A 187 5.24 -18.93 10.18
CA ALA A 187 4.56 -19.24 8.92
C ALA A 187 5.34 -18.77 7.69
N TYR A 188 6.03 -17.62 7.82
CA TYR A 188 6.81 -16.99 6.75
C TYR A 188 8.24 -16.72 7.23
N PRO A 189 9.11 -17.75 7.25
CA PRO A 189 10.46 -17.63 7.81
C PRO A 189 11.41 -16.75 6.97
N SER A 190 11.02 -16.34 5.76
CA SER A 190 11.78 -15.43 4.91
C SER A 190 10.89 -14.43 4.15
N VAL A 191 11.51 -13.39 3.60
CA VAL A 191 10.83 -12.44 2.70
C VAL A 191 10.21 -13.16 1.50
N ASN A 192 10.90 -14.17 0.95
CA ASN A 192 10.40 -14.95 -0.18
C ASN A 192 9.17 -15.78 0.19
N ASP A 193 9.05 -16.19 1.44
CA ASP A 193 7.91 -16.95 1.93
C ASP A 193 6.65 -16.10 2.01
N VAL A 194 6.75 -14.90 2.58
CA VAL A 194 5.60 -13.99 2.64
C VAL A 194 5.24 -13.49 1.24
N TRP A 195 6.21 -13.23 0.35
CA TRP A 195 5.95 -12.90 -1.06
C TRP A 195 5.23 -14.03 -1.79
N GLY A 196 5.68 -15.28 -1.58
CA GLY A 196 5.01 -16.46 -2.14
C GLY A 196 3.55 -16.55 -1.71
N LYS A 197 3.23 -16.26 -0.44
CA LYS A 197 1.84 -16.21 0.03
C LYS A 197 1.09 -14.98 -0.50
N PHE A 198 1.74 -13.82 -0.56
CA PHE A 198 1.16 -12.55 -1.02
C PHE A 198 0.71 -12.61 -2.49
N GLU A 199 1.49 -13.24 -3.37
CA GLU A 199 1.12 -13.43 -4.78
C GLU A 199 -0.13 -14.30 -4.95
N THR A 200 -0.38 -15.24 -4.02
CA THR A 200 -1.62 -16.05 -4.04
C THR A 200 -2.88 -15.21 -3.87
N TYR A 201 -2.81 -14.12 -3.09
CA TYR A 201 -3.93 -13.20 -2.89
C TYR A 201 -4.36 -12.58 -4.22
N PHE A 202 -3.41 -12.02 -4.99
CA PHE A 202 -3.72 -11.37 -6.26
C PHE A 202 -4.30 -12.35 -7.27
N SER A 203 -3.71 -13.55 -7.36
CA SER A 203 -4.23 -14.63 -8.20
C SER A 203 -5.70 -14.94 -7.90
N THR A 204 -6.06 -15.00 -6.62
CA THR A 204 -7.42 -15.27 -6.18
C THR A 204 -8.37 -14.07 -6.40
N VAL A 205 -7.91 -12.82 -6.22
CA VAL A 205 -8.72 -11.63 -6.55
C VAL A 205 -9.06 -11.61 -8.03
N TYR A 206 -8.07 -11.80 -8.90
CA TYR A 206 -8.28 -11.74 -10.36
C TYR A 206 -9.28 -12.79 -10.85
N ASP A 207 -9.27 -13.99 -10.28
CA ASP A 207 -10.28 -15.01 -10.58
C ASP A 207 -11.73 -14.58 -10.23
N LEU A 208 -11.90 -13.66 -9.28
CA LEU A 208 -13.20 -13.16 -8.83
C LEU A 208 -13.71 -11.96 -9.64
N ILE A 209 -12.80 -11.26 -10.34
CA ILE A 209 -13.12 -10.11 -11.20
C ILE A 209 -12.82 -10.34 -12.70
N PRO A 210 -13.18 -11.50 -13.30
CA PRO A 210 -12.78 -11.81 -14.68
C PRO A 210 -13.62 -11.10 -15.75
N SER A 211 -14.66 -10.36 -15.35
CA SER A 211 -15.59 -9.72 -16.27
C SER A 211 -15.80 -8.26 -15.91
N ARG A 212 -16.12 -7.44 -16.92
CA ARG A 212 -16.46 -6.01 -16.74
C ARG A 212 -17.44 -5.78 -15.59
N LYS A 213 -18.47 -6.62 -15.47
CA LYS A 213 -19.48 -6.51 -14.40
C LYS A 213 -18.89 -6.70 -13.00
N ASN A 214 -18.08 -7.74 -12.80
CA ASN A 214 -17.51 -8.01 -11.49
C ASN A 214 -16.43 -6.98 -11.13
N THR A 215 -15.64 -6.57 -12.12
CA THR A 215 -14.65 -5.51 -11.96
C THR A 215 -15.31 -4.18 -11.61
N LYS A 216 -16.45 -3.82 -12.23
CA LYS A 216 -17.21 -2.61 -11.90
C LYS A 216 -17.58 -2.61 -10.42
N LEU A 217 -18.20 -3.69 -9.94
CA LEU A 217 -18.57 -3.84 -8.53
C LEU A 217 -17.36 -3.68 -7.59
N TYR A 218 -16.22 -4.27 -7.95
CA TYR A 218 -15.00 -4.22 -7.15
C TYR A 218 -14.43 -2.80 -7.06
N LEU A 219 -14.34 -2.09 -8.20
CA LEU A 219 -13.82 -0.73 -8.28
C LEU A 219 -14.74 0.27 -7.55
N GLU A 220 -16.05 0.18 -7.76
CA GLU A 220 -17.06 1.01 -7.08
C GLU A 220 -16.93 0.89 -5.55
N GLN A 221 -16.81 -0.34 -5.05
CA GLN A 221 -16.65 -0.54 -3.61
C GLN A 221 -15.31 0.00 -3.11
N GLY A 222 -14.20 -0.26 -3.81
CA GLY A 222 -12.88 0.23 -3.39
C GLY A 222 -12.84 1.76 -3.30
N ILE A 223 -13.33 2.46 -4.33
CA ILE A 223 -13.42 3.93 -4.32
C ILE A 223 -14.29 4.42 -3.16
N LYS A 224 -15.44 3.78 -2.93
CA LYS A 224 -16.33 4.11 -1.81
C LYS A 224 -15.65 3.91 -0.45
N GLU A 225 -14.87 2.84 -0.26
CA GLU A 225 -14.16 2.59 0.99
C GLU A 225 -13.08 3.65 1.27
N PHE A 226 -12.30 4.03 0.27
CA PHE A 226 -11.33 5.12 0.38
C PHE A 226 -12.00 6.47 0.64
N TYR A 227 -13.09 6.77 -0.07
CA TYR A 227 -13.86 8.00 0.14
C TYR A 227 -14.42 8.09 1.57
N ASN A 228 -14.98 6.99 2.09
CA ASN A 228 -15.48 6.93 3.47
C ASN A 228 -14.37 7.08 4.52
N ASP A 229 -13.13 6.73 4.18
CA ASP A 229 -11.95 7.00 4.99
C ASP A 229 -11.37 8.40 4.72
N GLY A 230 -12.09 9.33 4.09
CA GLY A 230 -11.63 10.71 3.91
C GLY A 230 -10.50 10.89 2.89
N VAL A 231 -10.32 9.93 1.97
CA VAL A 231 -9.45 10.07 0.80
C VAL A 231 -10.25 10.67 -0.35
N GLN A 232 -9.70 11.72 -0.96
CA GLN A 232 -10.36 12.56 -1.96
C GLN A 232 -9.81 12.35 -3.37
N TYR A 233 -8.64 11.71 -3.50
CA TYR A 233 -7.96 11.48 -4.79
C TYR A 233 -7.17 10.16 -4.78
N MET A 234 -7.03 9.50 -5.93
CA MET A 234 -6.37 8.19 -6.02
C MET A 234 -5.42 8.09 -7.23
N GLU A 235 -4.23 7.53 -7.04
CA GLU A 235 -3.35 7.09 -8.13
C GLU A 235 -3.19 5.57 -8.07
N ILE A 236 -3.76 4.90 -9.07
CA ILE A 236 -3.93 3.45 -9.11
C ILE A 236 -2.92 2.85 -10.08
N LYS A 237 -2.08 1.95 -9.57
CA LYS A 237 -1.14 1.15 -10.34
C LYS A 237 -1.86 -0.05 -10.95
N VAL A 238 -1.80 -0.15 -12.27
CA VAL A 238 -2.52 -1.16 -13.06
C VAL A 238 -1.52 -1.91 -13.94
N ALA A 239 -1.33 -3.20 -13.66
CA ALA A 239 -0.61 -4.08 -14.58
C ALA A 239 -1.44 -4.33 -15.86
N GLY A 240 -0.78 -4.63 -16.97
CA GLY A 240 -1.45 -5.05 -18.21
C GLY A 240 -2.47 -6.17 -17.98
N LYS A 241 -3.62 -6.08 -18.65
CA LYS A 241 -4.75 -7.01 -18.49
C LYS A 241 -4.88 -7.92 -19.70
N VAL A 242 -5.13 -9.20 -19.45
CA VAL A 242 -5.45 -10.19 -20.48
C VAL A 242 -6.71 -10.94 -20.08
N ASP A 243 -7.53 -11.30 -21.07
CA ASP A 243 -8.69 -12.16 -20.86
C ASP A 243 -8.30 -13.66 -20.84
N ALA A 244 -9.30 -14.53 -20.74
CA ALA A 244 -9.09 -15.98 -20.68
C ALA A 244 -8.58 -16.59 -22.00
N ASP A 245 -8.76 -15.89 -23.12
CA ASP A 245 -8.30 -16.30 -24.45
C ASP A 245 -6.91 -15.71 -24.78
N GLY A 246 -6.35 -14.92 -23.85
CA GLY A 246 -5.04 -14.28 -23.98
C GLY A 246 -5.05 -12.95 -24.72
N ASN A 247 -6.24 -12.39 -25.02
CA ASN A 247 -6.32 -11.08 -25.65
C ASN A 247 -6.02 -9.98 -24.64
N ASP A 248 -5.28 -8.96 -25.08
CA ASP A 248 -5.06 -7.76 -24.27
C ASP A 248 -6.36 -6.96 -24.13
N VAL A 249 -6.80 -6.79 -22.88
CA VAL A 249 -8.02 -6.06 -22.50
C VAL A 249 -7.72 -4.85 -21.61
N THR A 250 -6.48 -4.36 -21.67
CA THR A 250 -6.04 -3.21 -20.85
C THR A 250 -6.84 -1.95 -21.17
N ASP A 251 -7.17 -1.72 -22.45
CA ASP A 251 -7.91 -0.55 -22.90
C ASP A 251 -9.35 -0.52 -22.33
N GLU A 252 -10.03 -1.66 -22.38
CA GLU A 252 -11.38 -1.86 -21.83
C GLU A 252 -11.40 -1.70 -20.31
N TYR A 253 -10.33 -2.12 -19.64
CA TYR A 253 -10.15 -1.92 -18.20
C TYR A 253 -9.96 -0.44 -17.84
N LEU A 254 -9.15 0.30 -18.62
CA LEU A 254 -8.97 1.75 -18.45
C LEU A 254 -10.28 2.51 -18.67
N GLN A 255 -11.05 2.17 -19.71
CA GLN A 255 -12.38 2.73 -19.95
C GLN A 255 -13.33 2.47 -18.79
N LEU A 256 -13.27 1.27 -18.19
CA LEU A 256 -14.09 0.95 -17.02
C LEU A 256 -13.70 1.79 -15.81
N ILE A 257 -12.41 1.96 -15.53
CA ILE A 257 -11.96 2.84 -14.44
C ILE A 257 -12.48 4.27 -14.67
N GLN A 258 -12.35 4.78 -15.90
CA GLN A 258 -12.84 6.12 -16.22
C GLN A 258 -14.35 6.25 -15.99
N GLU A 259 -15.14 5.29 -16.46
CA GLU A 259 -16.59 5.25 -16.24
C GLU A 259 -16.93 5.27 -14.75
N VAL A 260 -16.34 4.36 -13.96
CA VAL A 260 -16.64 4.26 -12.51
C VAL A 260 -16.24 5.53 -11.77
N VAL A 261 -15.12 6.15 -12.12
CA VAL A 261 -14.64 7.38 -11.47
C VAL A 261 -15.54 8.56 -11.79
N GLU A 262 -15.96 8.72 -13.05
CA GLU A 262 -16.83 9.84 -13.45
C GLU A 262 -18.27 9.65 -12.92
N ASP A 263 -18.79 8.42 -12.89
CA ASP A 263 -20.05 8.09 -12.22
C ASP A 263 -19.97 8.47 -10.72
N PHE A 264 -18.89 8.07 -10.04
CA PHE A 264 -18.72 8.34 -8.60
C PHE A 264 -18.59 9.84 -8.30
N LYS A 265 -17.87 10.61 -9.13
CA LYS A 265 -17.76 12.08 -9.02
C LYS A 265 -19.10 12.79 -9.22
N THR A 266 -19.97 12.25 -10.07
CA THR A 266 -21.31 12.80 -10.28
C THR A 266 -22.15 12.69 -9.01
N GLU A 267 -22.01 11.58 -8.27
CA GLU A 267 -22.70 11.36 -6.99
C GLU A 267 -21.99 12.05 -5.80
N HIS A 268 -20.67 12.28 -5.89
CA HIS A 268 -19.83 12.85 -4.83
C HIS A 268 -18.96 14.00 -5.38
N PRO A 269 -19.50 15.23 -5.50
CA PRO A 269 -18.80 16.36 -6.14
C PRO A 269 -17.51 16.82 -5.43
N ASP A 270 -17.31 16.42 -4.17
CA ASP A 270 -16.12 16.69 -3.37
C ASP A 270 -15.00 15.65 -3.57
N PHE A 271 -15.28 14.54 -4.26
CA PHE A 271 -14.27 13.59 -4.71
C PHE A 271 -13.55 14.14 -5.96
N ILE A 272 -12.22 14.28 -5.88
CA ILE A 272 -11.40 14.88 -6.95
C ILE A 272 -11.29 13.92 -8.15
N GLY A 273 -11.24 12.61 -7.88
CA GLY A 273 -11.17 11.57 -8.91
C GLY A 273 -9.96 10.65 -8.76
N ALA A 274 -9.63 9.93 -9.84
CA ALA A 274 -8.49 9.04 -9.88
C ALA A 274 -7.62 9.22 -11.14
N LYS A 275 -6.40 8.70 -11.08
CA LYS A 275 -5.45 8.55 -12.19
C LYS A 275 -4.86 7.14 -12.18
N VAL A 276 -4.35 6.73 -13.34
CA VAL A 276 -3.75 5.41 -13.53
C VAL A 276 -2.27 5.55 -13.88
N ILE A 277 -1.47 4.73 -13.21
CA ILE A 277 -0.07 4.46 -13.57
C ILE A 277 -0.07 3.04 -14.13
N LEU A 278 0.20 2.89 -15.42
CA LEU A 278 0.33 1.57 -16.00
C LEU A 278 1.65 0.95 -15.57
N ALA A 279 1.69 -0.37 -15.42
CA ALA A 279 2.88 -1.00 -14.90
C ALA A 279 3.26 -2.29 -15.62
N GLY A 280 4.57 -2.46 -15.79
CA GLY A 280 5.20 -3.71 -16.19
C GLY A 280 5.48 -4.63 -15.01
N ARG A 281 5.87 -5.86 -15.31
CA ARG A 281 6.26 -6.87 -14.33
C ARG A 281 7.76 -7.08 -14.39
N ARG A 282 8.45 -7.02 -13.25
CA ARG A 282 9.90 -7.24 -13.19
C ARG A 282 10.33 -8.65 -13.60
N SER A 283 9.43 -9.63 -13.56
CA SER A 283 9.71 -11.00 -14.02
C SER A 283 9.86 -11.12 -15.55
N GLU A 284 9.40 -10.13 -16.31
CA GLU A 284 9.53 -10.13 -17.78
C GLU A 284 10.96 -9.82 -18.21
N THR A 285 11.37 -10.30 -19.38
CA THR A 285 12.71 -10.06 -19.95
C THR A 285 12.81 -8.71 -20.66
N SER A 286 11.69 -8.07 -20.98
CA SER A 286 11.65 -6.76 -21.63
C SER A 286 10.41 -5.98 -21.20
N GLN A 287 10.54 -4.66 -21.14
CA GLN A 287 9.45 -3.72 -20.85
C GLN A 287 8.99 -2.92 -22.07
N ARG A 288 9.62 -3.16 -23.22
CA ARG A 288 9.44 -2.36 -24.45
C ARG A 288 7.98 -2.19 -24.85
N ASP A 289 7.24 -3.30 -24.87
CA ASP A 289 5.86 -3.32 -25.31
C ASP A 289 4.94 -2.64 -24.28
N MET A 290 5.20 -2.84 -22.99
CA MET A 290 4.40 -2.19 -21.93
C MET A 290 4.68 -0.69 -21.85
N VAL A 291 5.93 -0.26 -22.06
CA VAL A 291 6.31 1.16 -22.19
C VAL A 291 5.62 1.79 -23.40
N ALA A 292 5.68 1.15 -24.57
CA ALA A 292 5.00 1.63 -25.78
C ALA A 292 3.48 1.74 -25.56
N LYS A 293 2.88 0.71 -24.96
CA LYS A 293 1.47 0.70 -24.57
C LYS A 293 1.12 1.84 -23.63
N THR A 294 1.99 2.14 -22.66
CA THR A 294 1.78 3.25 -21.73
C THR A 294 1.78 4.60 -22.43
N ILE A 295 2.73 4.83 -23.33
CA ILE A 295 2.78 6.06 -24.14
C ILE A 295 1.52 6.20 -25.01
N MET A 296 1.07 5.12 -25.65
CA MET A 296 -0.18 5.12 -26.43
C MET A 296 -1.39 5.43 -25.54
N SER A 297 -1.46 4.83 -24.36
CA SER A 297 -2.55 5.03 -23.41
C SER A 297 -2.57 6.44 -22.82
N MET A 298 -1.41 7.06 -22.59
CA MET A 298 -1.31 8.48 -22.19
C MET A 298 -1.82 9.41 -23.30
N ARG A 299 -1.61 9.08 -24.58
CA ARG A 299 -2.15 9.87 -25.70
C ARG A 299 -3.65 9.69 -25.85
N LYS A 300 -4.16 8.47 -25.65
CA LYS A 300 -5.57 8.13 -25.78
C LYS A 300 -6.41 8.61 -24.59
N TYR A 301 -5.87 8.52 -23.37
CA TYR A 301 -6.52 8.90 -22.12
C TYR A 301 -5.66 9.90 -21.32
N PRO A 302 -5.39 11.10 -21.86
CA PRO A 302 -4.46 12.05 -21.27
C PRO A 302 -4.84 12.51 -19.86
N ASP A 303 -6.13 12.48 -19.53
CA ASP A 303 -6.65 12.83 -18.20
C ASP A 303 -6.67 11.68 -17.20
N LEU A 304 -6.49 10.43 -17.65
CA LEU A 304 -6.51 9.25 -16.81
C LEU A 304 -5.09 8.69 -16.59
N VAL A 305 -4.36 8.38 -17.66
CA VAL A 305 -3.09 7.66 -17.58
C VAL A 305 -1.93 8.66 -17.44
N LYS A 306 -1.13 8.54 -16.39
CA LYS A 306 -0.12 9.54 -16.01
C LYS A 306 1.32 9.04 -16.04
N GLY A 307 1.57 7.75 -16.24
CA GLY A 307 2.94 7.26 -16.41
C GLY A 307 3.07 5.75 -16.26
N PHE A 308 4.31 5.35 -16.01
CA PHE A 308 4.75 3.95 -15.96
C PHE A 308 5.40 3.57 -14.62
N ASP A 309 5.28 2.30 -14.22
CA ASP A 309 5.93 1.68 -13.06
C ASP A 309 6.36 0.22 -13.34
N LEU A 310 7.17 -0.36 -12.44
CA LEU A 310 7.57 -1.76 -12.41
C LEU A 310 7.11 -2.41 -11.09
N LEU A 311 6.31 -3.46 -11.18
CA LEU A 311 5.76 -4.20 -10.03
C LEU A 311 6.48 -5.54 -9.80
N GLN A 312 6.06 -6.23 -8.74
CA GLN A 312 6.59 -7.49 -8.19
C GLN A 312 7.83 -7.31 -7.30
N GLN A 313 8.18 -8.39 -6.60
CA GLN A 313 9.28 -8.44 -5.64
C GLN A 313 10.60 -7.94 -6.24
N GLU A 314 11.10 -6.80 -5.77
CA GLU A 314 12.34 -6.18 -6.27
C GLU A 314 13.58 -7.06 -6.02
N ASP A 315 13.61 -7.77 -4.90
CA ASP A 315 14.78 -8.54 -4.43
C ASP A 315 15.17 -9.76 -5.27
N ASN A 316 14.22 -10.37 -5.97
CA ASN A 316 14.38 -11.67 -6.65
C ASN A 316 13.95 -11.65 -8.12
N THR A 317 13.75 -10.46 -8.67
CA THR A 317 13.42 -10.26 -10.09
C THR A 317 14.40 -9.27 -10.71
N HIS A 318 14.19 -8.90 -11.98
CA HIS A 318 15.08 -7.96 -12.64
C HIS A 318 15.01 -6.57 -11.99
N TRP A 319 16.18 -5.99 -11.77
CA TRP A 319 16.35 -4.63 -11.26
C TRP A 319 16.05 -3.61 -12.34
N THR A 320 15.70 -2.39 -11.93
CA THR A 320 15.29 -1.33 -12.87
C THR A 320 16.39 -1.01 -13.90
N VAL A 321 17.67 -1.12 -13.50
CA VAL A 321 18.82 -0.89 -14.39
C VAL A 321 18.91 -1.90 -15.54
N GLU A 322 18.37 -3.10 -15.37
CA GLU A 322 18.38 -4.13 -16.42
C GLU A 322 17.43 -3.79 -17.57
N PHE A 323 16.45 -2.90 -17.33
CA PHE A 323 15.51 -2.42 -18.34
C PHE A 323 15.89 -1.07 -18.95
N VAL A 324 17.10 -0.55 -18.71
CA VAL A 324 17.45 0.83 -19.09
C VAL A 324 17.25 1.08 -20.59
N GLU A 325 17.54 0.11 -21.46
CA GLU A 325 17.35 0.24 -22.92
C GLU A 325 15.87 0.30 -23.32
N ASP A 326 14.99 -0.34 -22.55
CA ASP A 326 13.56 -0.30 -22.80
C ASP A 326 12.92 0.98 -22.24
N LEU A 327 13.46 1.50 -21.14
CA LEU A 327 12.97 2.69 -20.43
C LEU A 327 13.50 4.01 -21.02
N LEU A 328 14.72 4.02 -21.58
CA LEU A 328 15.28 5.18 -22.25
C LEU A 328 14.76 5.23 -23.69
N LYS A 329 13.72 6.02 -23.93
CA LYS A 329 13.24 6.34 -25.29
C LYS A 329 13.76 7.71 -25.72
N ASP A 330 14.34 7.73 -26.92
CA ASP A 330 15.08 8.86 -27.51
C ASP A 330 14.19 9.93 -28.19
N ASP A 331 12.85 9.84 -28.10
CA ASP A 331 11.99 10.77 -28.86
C ASP A 331 10.78 11.33 -28.07
N ARG A 332 10.88 12.64 -27.78
CA ARG A 332 9.85 13.70 -27.59
C ARG A 332 8.59 13.51 -26.73
N SER A 333 8.25 12.32 -26.22
CA SER A 333 7.23 12.18 -25.17
C SER A 333 7.90 11.84 -23.84
N ARG A 334 7.92 12.81 -22.93
CA ARG A 334 8.35 12.60 -21.53
C ARG A 334 7.37 11.60 -20.90
N LEU A 335 7.77 10.33 -20.82
CA LEU A 335 7.07 9.32 -20.04
C LEU A 335 7.44 9.52 -18.55
N PRO A 336 6.49 9.90 -17.68
CA PRO A 336 6.75 9.97 -16.25
C PRO A 336 6.86 8.56 -15.67
N TYR A 337 7.80 8.39 -14.74
CA TYR A 337 8.05 7.12 -14.06
C TYR A 337 7.74 7.24 -12.57
N PHE A 338 7.15 6.18 -12.00
CA PHE A 338 6.73 6.09 -10.61
C PHE A 338 7.22 4.79 -9.97
N PHE A 339 8.50 4.50 -10.15
CA PHE A 339 9.11 3.21 -9.82
C PHE A 339 8.97 2.86 -8.33
N HIS A 340 8.54 1.63 -8.07
CA HIS A 340 8.98 0.92 -6.87
C HIS A 340 10.51 0.85 -6.89
N SER A 341 11.16 1.30 -5.82
CA SER A 341 12.61 1.27 -5.72
C SER A 341 13.07 1.27 -4.27
N GLY A 342 14.03 0.39 -3.96
CA GLY A 342 14.57 0.26 -2.61
C GLY A 342 13.65 -0.48 -1.64
N GLU A 343 12.69 -1.27 -2.13
CA GLU A 343 11.86 -2.17 -1.32
C GLU A 343 12.65 -3.44 -0.98
N THR A 344 13.74 -3.26 -0.23
CA THR A 344 14.68 -4.34 0.09
C THR A 344 15.21 -4.22 1.52
N GLY A 345 15.44 -5.39 2.13
CA GLY A 345 16.22 -5.52 3.38
C GLY A 345 17.68 -5.92 3.14
N LYS A 346 18.08 -6.11 1.87
CA LYS A 346 19.46 -6.41 1.48
C LYS A 346 20.22 -5.07 1.43
N VAL A 347 21.26 -4.95 2.25
CA VAL A 347 22.14 -3.78 2.31
C VAL A 347 23.30 -3.95 1.35
#